data_AF-A0A9E4FWR7-F1
#
_entry.id   AF-A0A9E4FWR7-F1
#
_cell.length_a   1.000
_cell.length_b   1.000
_cell.length_c   1.000
_cell.angle_alpha   90.00
_cell.angle_beta   90.00
_cell.angle_gamma   90.00
#
_symmetry.space_group_name_H-M   'P 1'
#
loop_
_entity.id
_entity.type
_entity.pdbx_description
1 polymer ?
#
loop_
_entity_poly.entity_id
_entity_poly.type
_entity_poly.pdbx_seq_one_letter_code
_entity_poly.pdbx_strand_id
1 'polypeptide(L)'
;MRGLLLVLAALTLTLAAACGGDSPPPTPTATLPPTPTPSPTPLPTPTSTPTPAGPPAFEVNADTLGRSIIALLTDAEADCIRERLGEAGFQRLLDEPVGVGIGEDPALPFECLEKETAAALAVELISAQAGGMRPESEDCIRSLLLSTEGGATAFFATQSNNDAESTALALNFILCLTDEEAEALAEPGGLEAFRPSALRCATDHVSVEELARLFEPADGAPPAISAEMIQVLSDCGFGDGPEGPPGDSPTEALTLEQLQAMAEADPSIQPLVDCLEERSTPEALAEFFAGLTLEPPEGVIGCLFEYGHLLDEALSSSGG
;
A
#
# COMPACT_ATOMS: atom_id res chain seq x y z
N MET A 1 -10.76 -8.02 -30.49
CA MET A 1 -9.52 -8.75 -30.11
C MET A 1 -8.85 -9.44 -31.32
N ARG A 2 -8.51 -8.70 -32.38
CA ARG A 2 -7.72 -9.23 -33.54
C ARG A 2 -6.54 -8.33 -33.92
N GLY A 3 -6.42 -7.14 -33.32
CA GLY A 3 -5.32 -6.20 -33.57
C GLY A 3 -4.08 -6.41 -32.70
N LEU A 4 -4.24 -6.97 -31.49
CA LEU A 4 -3.15 -7.13 -30.53
C LEU A 4 -2.18 -8.28 -30.88
N LEU A 5 -2.66 -9.28 -31.63
CA LEU A 5 -1.88 -10.45 -32.05
C LEU A 5 -0.88 -10.15 -33.18
N LEU A 6 -1.00 -9.01 -33.87
CA LEU A 6 -0.07 -8.61 -34.94
C LEU A 6 1.14 -7.81 -34.45
N VAL A 7 1.10 -7.23 -33.25
CA VAL A 7 2.22 -6.44 -32.71
C VAL A 7 3.25 -7.34 -32.01
N LEU A 8 2.81 -8.45 -31.40
CA LEU A 8 3.70 -9.43 -30.75
C LEU A 8 4.51 -10.30 -31.74
N ALA A 9 4.07 -10.43 -33.00
CA ALA A 9 4.78 -11.19 -34.02
C ALA A 9 5.92 -10.42 -34.71
N ALA A 10 6.03 -9.11 -34.49
CA ALA A 10 7.05 -8.26 -35.13
C ALA A 10 8.29 -8.00 -34.25
N LEU A 11 8.28 -8.40 -32.97
CA LEU A 11 9.33 -8.03 -32.00
C LEU A 11 10.34 -9.15 -31.68
N THR A 12 10.37 -10.24 -32.44
CA THR A 12 11.27 -11.40 -32.18
C THR A 12 12.37 -11.60 -33.23
N LEU A 13 12.61 -10.64 -34.13
CA LEU A 13 13.50 -10.86 -35.29
C LEU A 13 14.63 -9.84 -35.46
N THR A 14 15.44 -9.59 -34.42
CA THR A 14 16.65 -8.74 -34.54
C THR A 14 17.83 -9.16 -33.63
N LEU A 15 18.15 -10.46 -33.55
CA LEU A 15 19.46 -10.92 -33.05
C LEU A 15 20.14 -11.87 -34.03
N ALA A 16 20.74 -11.33 -35.10
CA ALA A 16 21.73 -12.03 -35.89
C ALA A 16 22.56 -11.06 -36.74
N ALA A 17 23.77 -10.70 -36.27
CA ALA A 17 25.00 -10.53 -37.05
C ALA A 17 25.99 -9.59 -36.34
N ALA A 18 26.89 -10.15 -35.54
CA ALA A 18 28.21 -9.56 -35.32
C ALA A 18 29.25 -10.67 -35.53
N CYS A 19 29.46 -10.96 -36.81
CA CYS A 19 30.44 -11.93 -37.31
C CYS A 19 31.87 -11.38 -37.11
N GLY A 20 32.77 -12.29 -36.75
CA GLY A 20 34.16 -12.00 -36.43
C GLY A 20 34.96 -11.35 -37.56
N GLY A 21 35.82 -10.42 -37.16
CA GLY A 21 36.92 -9.93 -37.97
C GLY A 21 38.24 -10.41 -37.37
N ASP A 22 38.90 -11.33 -38.08
CA ASP A 22 40.31 -11.68 -37.90
C ASP A 22 41.18 -10.41 -38.02
N SER A 23 41.66 -9.92 -36.87
CA SER A 23 42.61 -8.82 -36.81
C SER A 23 44.03 -9.38 -36.72
N PRO A 24 44.98 -8.94 -37.56
CA PRO A 24 46.34 -9.47 -37.57
C PRO A 24 47.06 -9.20 -36.24
N PRO A 25 47.97 -10.10 -35.83
CA PRO A 25 48.69 -9.96 -34.57
C PRO A 25 49.52 -8.67 -34.58
N PRO A 26 49.41 -7.82 -33.53
CA PRO A 26 50.13 -6.55 -33.48
C PRO A 26 51.63 -6.78 -33.38
N THR A 27 52.38 -6.08 -34.22
CA THR A 27 53.85 -5.98 -34.18
C THR A 27 54.29 -5.41 -32.83
N PRO A 28 55.28 -6.01 -32.14
CA PRO A 28 55.78 -5.49 -30.87
C PRO A 28 56.38 -4.09 -31.08
N THR A 29 55.68 -3.08 -30.60
CA THR A 29 56.13 -1.69 -30.61
C THR A 29 57.10 -1.50 -29.46
N ALA A 30 58.31 -0.99 -29.76
CA ALA A 30 59.34 -0.72 -28.78
C ALA A 30 58.79 0.17 -27.65
N THR A 31 58.73 -0.41 -26.44
CA THR A 31 58.27 0.27 -25.23
C THR A 31 59.29 1.34 -24.85
N LEU A 32 58.92 2.60 -25.05
CA LEU A 32 59.68 3.72 -24.54
C LEU A 32 59.64 3.71 -23.00
N PRO A 33 60.74 4.09 -22.33
CA PRO A 33 60.78 4.17 -20.88
C PRO A 33 59.70 5.14 -20.38
N PRO A 34 58.99 4.82 -19.29
CA PRO A 34 57.89 5.62 -18.79
C PRO A 34 58.39 7.03 -18.45
N THR A 35 57.80 8.03 -19.11
CA THR A 35 57.96 9.43 -18.74
C THR A 35 57.51 9.59 -17.29
N PRO A 36 58.32 10.20 -16.40
CA PRO A 36 57.93 10.42 -15.01
C PRO A 36 56.57 11.12 -14.95
N THR A 37 55.59 10.41 -14.39
CA THR A 37 54.25 10.92 -14.17
C THR A 37 54.36 12.09 -13.18
N PRO A 38 53.85 13.29 -13.52
CA PRO A 38 53.85 14.40 -12.59
C PRO A 38 53.08 14.00 -11.33
N SER A 39 53.71 14.22 -10.18
CA SER A 39 53.06 14.00 -8.88
C SER A 39 51.75 14.79 -8.85
N PRO A 40 50.60 14.16 -8.55
CA PRO A 40 49.34 14.88 -8.50
C PRO A 40 49.43 15.99 -7.44
N THR A 41 49.13 17.21 -7.85
CA THR A 41 48.92 18.33 -6.94
C THR A 41 47.83 17.93 -5.94
N PRO A 42 48.02 18.13 -4.63
CA PRO A 42 47.00 17.77 -3.65
C PRO A 42 45.70 18.50 -3.99
N LEU A 43 44.65 17.73 -4.23
CA LEU A 43 43.30 18.25 -4.43
C LEU A 43 42.90 18.97 -3.14
N PRO A 44 42.39 20.22 -3.20
CA PRO A 44 41.91 20.90 -2.01
C PRO A 44 40.90 20.01 -1.31
N THR A 45 41.14 19.76 -0.02
CA THR A 45 40.20 19.02 0.82
C THR A 45 38.89 19.80 0.83
N PRO A 46 37.76 19.21 0.39
CA PRO A 46 36.49 19.90 0.44
C PRO A 46 36.24 20.30 1.90
N THR A 47 36.08 21.60 2.14
CA THR A 47 35.61 22.10 3.42
C THR A 47 34.23 21.49 3.63
N SER A 48 34.06 20.70 4.69
CA SER A 48 32.76 20.16 5.07
C SER A 48 31.80 21.33 5.28
N THR A 49 30.87 21.53 4.34
CA THR A 49 29.72 22.40 4.56
C THR A 49 29.02 21.87 5.82
N PRO A 50 28.75 22.72 6.83
CA PRO A 50 28.03 22.26 8.02
C PRO A 50 26.71 21.63 7.57
N THR A 51 26.49 20.38 7.94
CA THR A 51 25.19 19.74 7.78
C THR A 51 24.19 20.62 8.53
N PRO A 52 23.09 21.06 7.89
CA PRO A 52 22.04 21.79 8.58
C PRO A 52 21.65 21.03 9.84
N ALA A 53 21.53 21.74 10.97
CA ALA A 53 20.94 21.13 12.15
C ALA A 53 19.56 20.63 11.74
N GLY A 54 19.31 19.32 11.90
CA GLY A 54 18.01 18.74 11.61
C GLY A 54 16.91 19.47 12.39
N PRO A 55 15.66 19.41 11.93
CA PRO A 55 14.53 19.93 12.69
C PRO A 55 14.55 19.33 14.11
N PRO A 56 14.16 20.10 15.13
CA PRO A 56 14.07 19.57 16.49
C PRO A 56 13.18 18.33 16.49
N ALA A 57 13.61 17.27 17.16
CA ALA A 57 12.80 16.06 17.34
C ALA A 57 11.50 16.46 18.04
N PHE A 58 10.38 16.17 17.38
CA PHE A 58 9.04 16.50 17.84
C PHE A 58 8.29 15.21 18.06
N GLU A 59 7.94 14.93 19.30
CA GLU A 59 7.21 13.72 19.65
C GLU A 59 5.70 14.00 19.55
N VAL A 60 5.03 13.30 18.64
CA VAL A 60 3.57 13.29 18.54
C VAL A 60 3.02 12.22 19.48
N ASN A 61 1.97 12.56 20.23
CA ASN A 61 1.20 11.63 21.05
C ASN A 61 -0.30 12.00 20.99
N ALA A 62 -1.16 11.19 21.62
CA ALA A 62 -2.61 11.40 21.61
C ALA A 62 -3.08 12.77 22.15
N ASP A 63 -2.26 13.43 22.98
CA ASP A 63 -2.55 14.76 23.55
C ASP A 63 -1.91 15.90 22.73
N THR A 64 -1.22 15.58 21.64
CA THR A 64 -0.58 16.58 20.79
C THR A 64 -1.65 17.37 20.06
N LEU A 65 -1.76 18.65 20.39
CA LEU A 65 -2.70 19.57 19.75
C LEU A 65 -2.16 20.05 18.41
N GLY A 66 -3.02 20.39 17.45
CA GLY A 66 -2.55 20.88 16.14
C GLY A 66 -1.76 22.19 16.22
N ARG A 67 -1.92 23.00 17.29
CA ARG A 67 -1.02 24.14 17.56
C ARG A 67 0.44 23.76 17.71
N SER A 68 0.73 22.56 18.21
CA SER A 68 2.08 22.05 18.36
C SER A 68 2.67 21.71 16.99
N ILE A 69 1.86 21.14 16.08
CA ILE A 69 2.26 20.89 14.69
C ILE A 69 2.49 22.21 13.96
N ILE A 70 1.54 23.15 14.02
CA ILE A 70 1.65 24.45 13.35
C ILE A 70 2.91 25.20 13.79
N ALA A 71 3.34 25.05 15.05
CA ALA A 71 4.56 25.68 15.55
C ALA A 71 5.87 25.12 14.95
N LEU A 72 5.82 23.96 14.28
CA LEU A 72 6.95 23.36 13.57
C LEU A 72 7.01 23.77 12.11
N LEU A 73 5.90 24.29 11.57
CA LEU A 73 5.79 24.69 10.19
C LEU A 73 6.46 26.05 9.98
N THR A 74 6.89 26.29 8.75
CA THR A 74 7.25 27.64 8.32
C THR A 74 6.03 28.55 8.32
N ASP A 75 6.25 29.87 8.43
CA ASP A 75 5.16 30.85 8.34
C ASP A 75 4.37 30.68 7.03
N ALA A 76 5.05 30.33 5.93
CA ALA A 76 4.42 30.11 4.62
C ALA A 76 3.48 28.90 4.59
N GLU A 77 3.90 27.76 5.15
CA GLU A 77 3.07 26.56 5.25
C GLU A 77 1.86 26.81 6.17
N ALA A 78 2.08 27.43 7.34
CA ALA A 78 1.02 27.78 8.28
C ALA A 78 0.00 28.76 7.68
N ASP A 79 0.45 29.76 6.91
CA ASP A 79 -0.40 30.69 6.20
C ASP A 79 -1.22 29.99 5.10
N CYS A 80 -0.61 29.07 4.34
CA CYS A 80 -1.32 28.26 3.36
C CYS A 80 -2.44 27.43 4.01
N ILE A 81 -2.16 26.73 5.11
CA ILE A 81 -3.16 25.94 5.84
C ILE A 81 -4.31 26.84 6.32
N ARG A 82 -3.99 28.01 6.86
CA ARG A 82 -5.01 28.98 7.32
C ARG A 82 -5.88 29.49 6.18
N GLU A 83 -5.29 29.78 5.02
CA GLU A 83 -6.03 30.19 3.82
C GLU A 83 -6.96 29.07 3.34
N ARG A 84 -6.48 27.82 3.33
CA ARG A 84 -7.23 26.65 2.83
C ARG A 84 -8.41 26.28 3.72
N LEU A 85 -8.21 26.28 5.03
CA LEU A 85 -9.24 25.92 6.02
C LEU A 85 -10.16 27.09 6.41
N GLY A 86 -9.73 28.32 6.14
CA GLY A 86 -10.32 29.53 6.70
C GLY A 86 -10.06 29.67 8.21
N GLU A 87 -10.35 30.84 8.77
CA GLU A 87 -10.02 31.15 10.17
C GLU A 87 -10.67 30.18 11.16
N ALA A 88 -11.95 29.86 10.97
CA ALA A 88 -12.67 28.95 11.86
C ALA A 88 -12.13 27.50 11.80
N GLY A 89 -11.76 27.01 10.60
CA GLY A 89 -11.15 25.70 10.44
C GLY A 89 -9.74 25.64 11.02
N PHE A 90 -8.96 26.71 10.81
CA PHE A 90 -7.62 26.83 11.39
C PHE A 90 -7.65 26.87 12.92
N GLN A 91 -8.59 27.61 13.54
CA GLN A 91 -8.71 27.60 15.01
C GLN A 91 -9.12 26.23 15.55
N ARG A 92 -10.02 25.50 14.88
CA ARG A 92 -10.34 24.11 15.24
C ARG A 92 -9.10 23.22 15.20
N LEU A 93 -8.34 23.29 14.10
CA LEU A 93 -7.07 22.56 13.97
C LEU A 93 -6.11 22.89 15.13
N LEU A 94 -6.03 24.14 15.59
CA LEU A 94 -5.14 24.51 16.70
C LEU A 94 -5.57 23.95 18.08
N ASP A 95 -6.87 23.73 18.27
CA ASP A 95 -7.47 23.35 19.56
C ASP A 95 -7.76 21.85 19.65
N GLU A 96 -7.80 21.13 18.54
CA GLU A 96 -8.06 19.70 18.48
C GLU A 96 -6.76 18.88 18.62
N PRO A 97 -6.81 17.74 19.34
CA PRO A 97 -5.74 16.75 19.30
C PRO A 97 -5.59 16.21 17.87
N VAL A 98 -4.36 15.93 17.47
CA VAL A 98 -4.06 15.35 16.14
C VAL A 98 -4.35 13.84 16.13
N GLY A 99 -5.08 13.36 17.14
CA GLY A 99 -5.32 11.95 17.42
C GLY A 99 -6.21 11.28 16.39
N VAL A 100 -5.60 10.33 15.67
CA VAL A 100 -6.15 9.05 15.17
C VAL A 100 -7.27 9.08 14.13
N GLY A 101 -7.81 10.24 13.77
CA GLY A 101 -8.84 10.38 12.75
C GLY A 101 -8.41 11.25 11.57
N ILE A 102 -7.46 10.81 10.73
CA ILE A 102 -7.14 11.50 9.46
C ILE A 102 -8.36 11.51 8.49
N GLY A 103 -9.49 10.91 8.90
CA GLY A 103 -10.76 10.90 8.16
C GLY A 103 -11.80 11.94 8.60
N GLU A 104 -11.63 12.67 9.72
CA GLU A 104 -12.64 13.64 10.18
C GLU A 104 -12.19 15.11 9.95
N ASP A 105 -13.10 15.91 9.39
CA ASP A 105 -12.87 17.28 8.91
C ASP A 105 -12.64 18.28 10.07
N PRO A 106 -11.51 19.03 10.11
CA PRO A 106 -10.61 19.31 8.99
C PRO A 106 -9.31 18.49 9.00
N ALA A 107 -9.12 17.69 7.95
CA ALA A 107 -7.82 17.10 7.65
C ALA A 107 -6.78 18.18 7.36
N LEU A 108 -5.54 17.94 7.79
CA LEU A 108 -4.40 18.79 7.42
C LEU A 108 -4.26 18.81 5.89
N PRO A 109 -4.26 19.98 5.24
CA PRO A 109 -4.04 20.06 3.80
C PRO A 109 -2.56 19.86 3.51
N PHE A 110 -2.13 18.61 3.36
CA PHE A 110 -0.73 18.25 3.10
C PHE A 110 -0.18 18.89 1.82
N GLU A 111 -1.03 19.35 0.89
CA GLU A 111 -0.62 20.15 -0.25
C GLU A 111 0.02 21.50 0.12
N CYS A 112 -0.21 21.99 1.35
CA CYS A 112 0.39 23.21 1.87
C CYS A 112 1.79 23.01 2.46
N LEU A 113 2.25 21.77 2.62
CA LEU A 113 3.52 21.44 3.28
C LEU A 113 4.63 21.23 2.25
N GLU A 114 5.85 21.65 2.58
CA GLU A 114 7.03 21.22 1.82
C GLU A 114 7.22 19.70 1.98
N LYS A 115 7.84 19.06 0.97
CA LYS A 115 7.95 17.60 0.91
C LYS A 115 8.62 17.02 2.16
N GLU A 116 9.68 17.69 2.62
CA GLU A 116 10.45 17.32 3.80
C GLU A 116 9.63 17.47 5.08
N THR A 117 8.90 18.58 5.24
CA THR A 117 8.01 18.81 6.38
C THR A 117 6.88 17.79 6.41
N ALA A 118 6.26 17.52 5.27
CA ALA A 118 5.17 16.57 5.13
C ALA A 118 5.63 15.15 5.46
N ALA A 119 6.81 14.73 4.97
CA ALA A 119 7.38 13.43 5.28
C ALA A 119 7.76 13.29 6.76
N ALA A 120 8.37 14.32 7.36
CA ALA A 120 8.68 14.31 8.78
C ALA A 120 7.41 14.19 9.63
N LEU A 121 6.39 15.00 9.33
CA LEU A 121 5.13 14.97 10.07
C LEU A 121 4.40 13.64 9.93
N ALA A 122 4.39 13.06 8.71
CA ALA A 122 3.77 11.76 8.46
C ALA A 122 4.42 10.66 9.29
N VAL A 123 5.76 10.62 9.36
CA VAL A 123 6.50 9.63 10.14
C VAL A 123 6.17 9.75 11.62
N GLU A 124 6.14 10.95 12.19
CA GLU A 124 5.81 11.15 13.60
C GLU A 124 4.35 10.75 13.92
N LEU A 125 3.41 11.05 13.02
CA LEU A 125 2.00 10.65 13.18
C LEU A 125 1.84 9.13 13.16
N ILE A 126 2.49 8.47 12.22
CA ILE A 126 2.49 7.01 12.11
C ILE A 126 3.19 6.40 13.32
N SER A 127 4.29 7.00 13.78
CA SER A 127 5.05 6.54 14.95
C SER A 127 4.18 6.63 16.20
N ALA A 128 3.50 7.76 16.39
CA ALA A 128 2.54 7.94 17.48
C ALA A 128 1.40 6.92 17.43
N GLN A 129 0.85 6.63 16.25
CA GLN A 129 -0.23 5.66 16.08
C GLN A 129 0.24 4.23 16.41
N ALA A 130 1.47 3.89 16.06
CA ALA A 130 2.09 2.61 16.40
C ALA A 130 2.52 2.50 17.88
N GLY A 131 2.32 3.54 18.69
CA GLY A 131 2.83 3.59 20.08
C GLY A 131 4.35 3.80 20.16
N GLY A 132 4.95 4.30 19.09
CA GLY A 132 6.38 4.51 18.88
C GLY A 132 6.95 3.51 17.88
N MET A 133 7.68 4.00 16.87
CA MET A 133 8.43 3.18 15.92
C MET A 133 9.93 3.16 16.24
N ARG A 134 10.61 2.15 15.70
CA ARG A 134 12.07 2.09 15.68
C ARG A 134 12.65 3.16 14.73
N PRO A 135 13.83 3.72 15.05
CA PRO A 135 14.50 4.68 14.18
C PRO A 135 14.74 4.15 12.76
N GLU A 136 15.03 2.86 12.61
CA GLU A 136 15.24 2.24 11.30
C GLU A 136 13.97 2.26 10.44
N SER A 137 12.81 2.04 11.05
CA SER A 137 11.51 2.09 10.38
C SER A 137 11.11 3.51 10.05
N GLU A 138 11.34 4.45 10.98
CA GLU A 138 11.15 5.89 10.73
C GLU A 138 12.00 6.40 9.56
N ASP A 139 13.28 6.04 9.51
CA ASP A 139 14.17 6.43 8.41
C ASP A 139 13.78 5.77 7.09
N CYS A 140 13.34 4.51 7.11
CA CYS A 140 12.84 3.80 5.93
C CYS A 140 11.59 4.50 5.37
N ILE A 141 10.59 4.76 6.21
CA ILE A 141 9.35 5.44 5.81
C ILE A 141 9.64 6.85 5.33
N ARG A 142 10.50 7.60 6.03
CA ARG A 142 10.91 8.94 5.60
C ARG A 142 11.54 8.89 4.21
N SER A 143 12.47 7.96 3.97
CA SER A 143 13.10 7.80 2.66
C SER A 143 12.08 7.42 1.58
N LEU A 144 11.13 6.54 1.90
CA LEU A 144 10.05 6.15 1.01
C LEU A 144 9.21 7.38 0.60
N LEU A 145 8.69 8.13 1.58
CA LEU A 145 7.89 9.33 1.34
C LEU A 145 8.66 10.43 0.59
N LEU A 146 9.97 10.57 0.85
CA LEU A 146 10.82 11.52 0.12
C LEU A 146 11.13 11.05 -1.31
N SER A 147 11.04 9.76 -1.60
CA SER A 147 11.28 9.21 -2.94
C SER A 147 10.03 9.22 -3.84
N THR A 148 8.84 9.10 -3.24
CA THR A 148 7.56 9.06 -3.97
C THR A 148 7.22 10.41 -4.60
N GLU A 149 6.69 10.40 -5.81
CA GLU A 149 6.15 11.59 -6.47
C GLU A 149 4.87 12.03 -5.74
N GLY A 150 4.77 13.31 -5.35
CA GLY A 150 3.70 13.79 -4.44
C GLY A 150 3.92 13.50 -2.95
N GLY A 151 4.92 12.69 -2.60
CA GLY A 151 5.42 12.50 -1.23
C GLY A 151 4.37 12.02 -0.21
N ALA A 152 4.35 12.62 0.98
CA ALA A 152 3.38 12.27 2.03
C ALA A 152 1.93 12.56 1.62
N THR A 153 1.69 13.56 0.77
CA THR A 153 0.35 13.84 0.24
C THR A 153 -0.16 12.67 -0.59
N ALA A 154 0.70 12.07 -1.43
CA ALA A 154 0.36 10.86 -2.17
C ALA A 154 0.06 9.71 -1.20
N PHE A 155 0.91 9.51 -0.19
CA PHE A 155 0.71 8.49 0.85
C PHE A 155 -0.65 8.58 1.54
N PHE A 156 -1.06 9.76 2.02
CA PHE A 156 -2.37 9.89 2.66
C PHE A 156 -3.53 9.83 1.67
N ALA A 157 -3.33 10.22 0.41
CA ALA A 157 -4.33 10.06 -0.63
C ALA A 157 -4.52 8.58 -1.05
N THR A 158 -3.52 7.72 -0.89
CA THR A 158 -3.62 6.29 -1.23
C THR A 158 -4.74 5.57 -0.48
N GLN A 159 -5.10 6.02 0.71
CA GLN A 159 -6.21 5.44 1.47
C GLN A 159 -7.56 5.56 0.75
N SER A 160 -7.68 6.48 -0.21
CA SER A 160 -8.90 6.69 -0.98
C SER A 160 -8.85 6.10 -2.39
N ASN A 161 -7.67 5.71 -2.90
CA ASN A 161 -7.50 5.34 -4.30
C ASN A 161 -6.92 3.93 -4.42
N ASN A 162 -7.68 3.03 -5.04
CA ASN A 162 -7.29 1.63 -5.30
C ASN A 162 -6.43 1.49 -6.57
N ASP A 163 -5.48 2.41 -6.82
CA ASP A 163 -4.59 2.30 -7.98
C ASP A 163 -3.29 1.55 -7.64
N ALA A 164 -2.58 1.08 -8.67
CA ALA A 164 -1.35 0.30 -8.52
C ALA A 164 -0.24 1.05 -7.80
N GLU A 165 -0.11 2.36 -8.05
CA GLU A 165 0.95 3.18 -7.46
C GLU A 165 0.68 3.37 -5.97
N SER A 166 -0.58 3.65 -5.63
CA SER A 166 -1.07 3.70 -4.25
C SER A 166 -0.84 2.37 -3.52
N THR A 167 -1.16 1.25 -4.16
CA THR A 167 -0.92 -0.09 -3.61
C THR A 167 0.58 -0.35 -3.41
N ALA A 168 1.40 -0.10 -4.43
CA ALA A 168 2.84 -0.32 -4.34
C ALA A 168 3.46 0.53 -3.23
N LEU A 169 2.99 1.76 -3.04
CA LEU A 169 3.42 2.61 -1.93
C LEU A 169 3.03 2.04 -0.57
N ALA A 170 1.78 1.57 -0.42
CA ALA A 170 1.32 0.90 0.80
C ALA A 170 2.12 -0.38 1.11
N LEU A 171 2.43 -1.18 0.08
CA LEU A 171 3.29 -2.36 0.21
C LEU A 171 4.69 -2.00 0.69
N ASN A 172 5.34 -1.03 0.05
CA ASN A 172 6.67 -0.57 0.47
C ASN A 172 6.67 0.00 1.89
N PHE A 173 5.59 0.67 2.28
CA PHE A 173 5.42 1.17 3.64
C PHE A 173 5.35 0.01 4.65
N ILE A 174 4.55 -1.02 4.38
CA ILE A 174 4.48 -2.22 5.22
C ILE A 174 5.85 -2.90 5.34
N LEU A 175 6.66 -2.90 4.27
CA LEU A 175 8.02 -3.45 4.32
C LEU A 175 8.99 -2.66 5.21
N CYS A 176 8.75 -1.36 5.42
CA CYS A 176 9.52 -0.56 6.37
C CYS A 176 9.17 -0.85 7.84
N LEU A 177 7.95 -1.32 8.10
CA LEU A 177 7.48 -1.64 9.44
C LEU A 177 7.91 -3.04 9.83
N THR A 178 8.22 -3.24 11.10
CA THR A 178 8.42 -4.56 11.68
C THR A 178 7.11 -5.24 12.04
N ASP A 179 7.15 -6.55 12.36
CA ASP A 179 5.92 -7.30 12.66
C ASP A 179 5.20 -6.69 13.86
N GLU A 180 5.94 -6.28 14.89
CA GLU A 180 5.36 -5.66 16.09
C GLU A 180 4.75 -4.27 15.79
N GLU A 181 5.41 -3.44 14.98
CA GLU A 181 4.90 -2.11 14.63
C GLU A 181 3.70 -2.20 13.69
N ALA A 182 3.73 -3.15 12.77
CA ALA A 182 2.64 -3.34 11.82
C ALA A 182 1.41 -3.96 12.49
N GLU A 183 1.60 -4.85 13.49
CA GLU A 183 0.53 -5.32 14.37
C GLU A 183 -0.06 -4.18 15.22
N ALA A 184 0.78 -3.29 15.76
CA ALA A 184 0.31 -2.11 16.49
C ALA A 184 -0.53 -1.15 15.62
N LEU A 185 -0.20 -1.03 14.32
CA LEU A 185 -0.96 -0.24 13.36
C LEU A 185 -2.23 -0.95 12.83
N ALA A 186 -2.38 -2.24 13.12
CA ALA A 186 -3.53 -3.05 12.70
C ALA A 186 -4.66 -3.11 13.74
N GLU A 187 -4.56 -2.42 14.88
CA GLU A 187 -5.67 -2.34 15.87
C GLU A 187 -6.96 -1.73 15.27
N PRO A 188 -8.15 -1.97 15.89
CA PRO A 188 -9.46 -1.74 15.27
C PRO A 188 -9.63 -0.34 14.68
N GLY A 189 -9.84 -0.29 13.35
CA GLY A 189 -9.95 0.95 12.57
C GLY A 189 -8.72 1.30 11.73
N GLY A 190 -7.69 0.45 11.72
CA GLY A 190 -6.46 0.61 10.91
C GLY A 190 -6.35 -0.34 9.71
N LEU A 191 -5.13 -0.81 9.45
CA LEU A 191 -4.76 -1.69 8.32
C LEU A 191 -5.20 -3.16 8.54
N GLU A 192 -6.33 -3.43 9.19
CA GLU A 192 -6.78 -4.80 9.56
C GLU A 192 -6.84 -5.79 8.38
N ALA A 193 -7.04 -5.28 7.16
CA ALA A 193 -7.02 -6.09 5.93
C ALA A 193 -5.62 -6.59 5.54
N PHE A 194 -4.56 -5.91 5.99
CA PHE A 194 -3.18 -6.20 5.62
C PHE A 194 -2.51 -6.97 6.74
N ARG A 195 -2.35 -8.29 6.57
CA ARG A 195 -1.51 -9.12 7.44
C ARG A 195 -0.03 -8.88 7.12
N PRO A 196 0.70 -8.07 7.89
CA PRO A 196 2.01 -7.56 7.48
C PRO A 196 3.05 -8.69 7.36
N SER A 197 2.96 -9.69 8.24
CA SER A 197 3.78 -10.90 8.22
C SER A 197 3.52 -11.75 6.97
N ALA A 198 2.26 -11.91 6.57
CA ALA A 198 1.89 -12.62 5.35
C ALA A 198 2.41 -11.88 4.11
N LEU A 199 2.29 -10.55 4.09
CA LEU A 199 2.83 -9.71 3.03
C LEU A 199 4.35 -9.81 2.89
N ARG A 200 5.08 -9.74 4.00
CA ARG A 200 6.54 -9.92 4.02
C ARG A 200 6.94 -11.28 3.48
N CYS A 201 6.28 -12.34 3.92
CA CYS A 201 6.45 -13.67 3.37
C CYS A 201 6.20 -13.69 1.86
N ALA A 202 5.11 -13.07 1.38
CA ALA A 202 4.83 -13.03 -0.06
C ALA A 202 5.94 -12.29 -0.83
N THR A 203 6.48 -11.20 -0.29
CA THR A 203 7.56 -10.44 -0.94
C THR A 203 8.91 -11.15 -0.99
N ASP A 204 9.11 -12.21 -0.19
CA ASP A 204 10.28 -13.10 -0.33
C ASP A 204 10.17 -14.00 -1.57
N HIS A 205 8.95 -14.15 -2.11
CA HIS A 205 8.64 -15.03 -3.24
C HIS A 205 8.28 -14.29 -4.53
N VAL A 206 7.68 -13.09 -4.41
CA VAL A 206 7.20 -12.29 -5.55
C VAL A 206 7.63 -10.83 -5.42
N SER A 207 7.81 -10.14 -6.54
CA SER A 207 8.18 -8.72 -6.48
C SER A 207 7.02 -7.86 -5.97
N VAL A 208 7.34 -6.71 -5.38
CA VAL A 208 6.33 -5.74 -4.90
C VAL A 208 5.42 -5.29 -6.04
N GLU A 209 5.93 -5.15 -7.27
CA GLU A 209 5.14 -4.78 -8.43
C GLU A 209 4.20 -5.91 -8.88
N GLU A 210 4.64 -7.17 -8.80
CA GLU A 210 3.78 -8.33 -9.08
C GLU A 210 2.67 -8.45 -8.03
N LEU A 211 3.01 -8.22 -6.75
CA LEU A 211 2.06 -8.20 -5.65
C LEU A 211 1.08 -7.02 -5.79
N ALA A 212 1.54 -5.83 -6.16
CA ALA A 212 0.71 -4.64 -6.36
C ALA A 212 -0.34 -4.84 -7.45
N ARG A 213 0.01 -5.54 -8.55
CA ARG A 213 -0.92 -5.88 -9.63
C ARG A 213 -2.07 -6.77 -9.20
N LEU A 214 -1.95 -7.48 -8.07
CA LEU A 214 -3.07 -8.26 -7.53
C LEU A 214 -4.16 -7.38 -6.94
N PHE A 215 -3.84 -6.16 -6.53
CA PHE A 215 -4.80 -5.22 -5.97
C PHE A 215 -5.30 -4.20 -6.99
N GLU A 216 -4.76 -4.21 -8.22
CA GLU A 216 -5.30 -3.40 -9.30
C GLU A 216 -6.70 -3.90 -9.70
N PRO A 217 -7.74 -3.05 -9.62
CA PRO A 217 -9.01 -3.37 -10.23
C PRO A 217 -8.84 -3.29 -11.75
N ALA A 218 -8.50 -4.41 -12.40
CA ALA A 218 -8.57 -4.48 -13.84
C ALA A 218 -10.02 -4.21 -14.26
N ASP A 219 -10.25 -3.33 -15.25
CA ASP A 219 -11.55 -2.82 -15.75
C ASP A 219 -12.73 -3.82 -15.69
N GLY A 220 -13.27 -4.09 -14.50
CA GLY A 220 -14.28 -5.13 -14.23
C GLY A 220 -13.83 -6.59 -14.38
N ALA A 221 -12.54 -6.89 -14.55
CA ALA A 221 -12.02 -8.26 -14.59
C ALA A 221 -11.23 -8.57 -13.30
N PRO A 222 -11.39 -9.76 -12.71
CA PRO A 222 -10.52 -10.17 -11.61
C PRO A 222 -9.07 -10.20 -12.10
N PRO A 223 -8.10 -9.81 -11.25
CA PRO A 223 -6.68 -9.92 -11.59
C PRO A 223 -6.38 -11.37 -11.97
N ALA A 224 -5.61 -11.57 -13.03
CA ALA A 224 -5.17 -12.90 -13.42
C ALA A 224 -4.10 -13.38 -12.44
N ILE A 225 -4.53 -13.99 -11.33
CA ILE A 225 -3.63 -14.56 -10.32
C ILE A 225 -3.14 -15.91 -10.84
N SER A 226 -1.82 -16.09 -10.96
CA SER A 226 -1.28 -17.39 -11.32
C SER A 226 -1.49 -18.40 -10.19
N ALA A 227 -1.62 -19.68 -10.51
CA ALA A 227 -1.68 -20.74 -9.49
C ALA A 227 -0.45 -20.74 -8.56
N GLU A 228 0.70 -20.30 -9.06
CA GLU A 228 1.93 -20.13 -8.29
C GLU A 228 1.79 -19.01 -7.26
N MET A 229 1.21 -17.86 -7.64
CA MET A 229 0.95 -16.76 -6.72
C MET A 229 -0.08 -17.14 -5.66
N ILE A 230 -1.13 -17.87 -6.04
CA ILE A 230 -2.12 -18.41 -5.10
C ILE A 230 -1.42 -19.30 -4.06
N GLN A 231 -0.53 -20.20 -4.49
CA GLN A 231 0.20 -21.07 -3.58
C GLN A 231 1.10 -20.26 -2.65
N VAL A 232 1.80 -19.25 -3.15
CA VAL A 232 2.64 -18.36 -2.32
C VAL A 232 1.79 -17.64 -1.26
N LEU A 233 0.66 -17.06 -1.66
CA LEU A 233 -0.23 -16.38 -0.73
C LEU A 233 -0.74 -17.34 0.35
N SER A 234 -1.17 -18.54 -0.05
CA SER A 234 -1.61 -19.58 0.89
C SER A 234 -0.49 -20.04 1.83
N ASP A 235 0.72 -20.29 1.31
CA ASP A 235 1.88 -20.69 2.11
C ASP A 235 2.29 -19.60 3.12
N CYS A 236 1.99 -18.34 2.79
CA CYS A 236 2.19 -17.17 3.63
C CYS A 236 1.00 -16.86 4.57
N GLY A 237 -0.02 -17.71 4.62
CA GLY A 237 -1.17 -17.58 5.52
C GLY A 237 -2.22 -16.56 5.06
N PHE A 238 -2.25 -16.19 3.78
CA PHE A 238 -3.42 -15.55 3.18
C PHE A 238 -4.51 -16.61 2.95
N GLY A 239 -5.65 -16.45 3.61
CA GLY A 239 -6.81 -17.35 3.47
C GLY A 239 -7.07 -18.24 4.69
N ASP A 240 -6.08 -18.43 5.55
CA ASP A 240 -6.33 -18.98 6.87
C ASP A 240 -7.05 -17.89 7.67
N GLY A 241 -8.37 -18.03 7.90
CA GLY A 241 -9.11 -17.14 8.79
C GLY A 241 -8.36 -16.97 10.12
N PRO A 242 -8.60 -15.87 10.88
CA PRO A 242 -7.93 -15.69 12.16
C PRO A 242 -8.05 -16.99 12.95
N GLU A 243 -6.92 -17.61 13.30
CA GLU A 243 -6.91 -18.86 14.05
C GLU A 243 -7.60 -18.58 15.38
N GLY A 244 -8.90 -18.84 15.43
CA GLY A 244 -9.68 -18.73 16.65
C GLY A 244 -9.03 -19.61 17.72
N PRO A 245 -9.19 -19.25 19.01
CA PRO A 245 -8.68 -20.09 20.09
C PRO A 245 -9.11 -21.55 19.86
N PRO A 246 -8.19 -22.53 20.03
CA PRO A 246 -8.44 -23.92 19.69
C PRO A 246 -9.53 -24.46 20.63
N GLY A 247 -10.79 -24.34 20.24
CA GLY A 247 -11.90 -24.68 21.13
C GLY A 247 -13.29 -24.36 20.65
N ASP A 248 -13.56 -23.19 20.07
CA ASP A 248 -14.96 -22.78 19.85
C ASP A 248 -15.21 -22.20 18.46
N SER A 249 -15.90 -23.05 17.69
CA SER A 249 -16.60 -22.81 16.43
C SER A 249 -15.73 -22.69 15.17
N PRO A 250 -15.85 -23.61 14.19
CA PRO A 250 -15.54 -23.20 12.83
C PRO A 250 -16.40 -21.96 12.55
N THR A 251 -15.83 -20.92 11.95
CA THR A 251 -16.60 -19.90 11.26
C THR A 251 -17.51 -20.68 10.31
N GLU A 252 -18.79 -20.84 10.67
CA GLU A 252 -19.76 -21.48 9.80
C GLU A 252 -19.81 -20.62 8.54
N ALA A 253 -19.19 -21.12 7.49
CA ALA A 253 -19.23 -20.54 6.17
C ALA A 253 -20.68 -20.18 5.85
N LEU A 254 -20.92 -18.92 5.48
CA LEU A 254 -22.24 -18.40 5.20
C LEU A 254 -22.93 -19.28 4.14
N THR A 255 -23.91 -20.09 4.53
CA THR A 255 -24.58 -20.99 3.58
C THR A 255 -25.65 -20.24 2.79
N LEU A 256 -26.02 -20.76 1.62
CA LEU A 256 -27.16 -20.22 0.87
C LEU A 256 -28.45 -20.23 1.73
N GLU A 257 -28.62 -21.23 2.59
CA GLU A 257 -29.74 -21.31 3.54
C GLU A 257 -29.69 -20.20 4.59
N GLN A 258 -28.50 -19.82 5.07
CA GLN A 258 -28.33 -18.68 5.99
C GLN A 258 -28.62 -17.36 5.28
N LEU A 259 -28.14 -17.17 4.04
CA LEU A 259 -28.46 -16.01 3.19
C LEU A 259 -29.97 -15.90 2.92
N GLN A 260 -30.63 -17.01 2.64
CA GLN A 260 -32.09 -17.05 2.50
C GLN A 260 -32.80 -16.71 3.81
N ALA A 261 -32.34 -17.24 4.95
CA ALA A 261 -32.90 -16.89 6.26
C ALA A 261 -32.71 -15.40 6.60
N MET A 262 -31.58 -14.81 6.20
CA MET A 262 -31.35 -13.37 6.31
C MET A 262 -32.30 -12.58 5.40
N ALA A 263 -32.55 -13.03 4.16
CA ALA A 263 -33.51 -12.39 3.27
C ALA A 263 -34.97 -12.52 3.74
N GLU A 264 -35.32 -13.59 4.44
CA GLU A 264 -36.62 -13.71 5.12
C GLU A 264 -36.77 -12.72 6.28
N ALA A 265 -35.68 -12.48 7.02
CA ALA A 265 -35.66 -11.52 8.12
C ALA A 265 -35.60 -10.06 7.63
N ASP A 266 -34.86 -9.82 6.56
CA ASP A 266 -34.70 -8.53 5.89
C ASP A 266 -34.89 -8.68 4.36
N PRO A 267 -36.11 -8.36 3.85
CA PRO A 267 -36.42 -8.46 2.42
C PRO A 267 -35.52 -7.59 1.52
N SER A 268 -34.76 -6.65 2.06
CA SER A 268 -33.80 -5.85 1.28
C SER A 268 -32.64 -6.69 0.72
N ILE A 269 -32.32 -7.84 1.32
CA ILE A 269 -31.24 -8.75 0.88
C ILE A 269 -31.70 -9.66 -0.27
N GLN A 270 -33.01 -9.80 -0.51
CA GLN A 270 -33.55 -10.70 -1.53
C GLN A 270 -32.93 -10.52 -2.93
N PRO A 271 -32.64 -9.30 -3.43
CA PRO A 271 -31.97 -9.10 -4.72
C PRO A 271 -30.58 -9.75 -4.80
N LEU A 272 -29.82 -9.80 -3.69
CA LEU A 272 -28.54 -10.48 -3.63
C LEU A 272 -28.73 -12.00 -3.77
N VAL A 273 -29.69 -12.56 -3.03
CA VAL A 273 -30.00 -14.00 -3.07
C VAL A 273 -30.46 -14.41 -4.46
N ASP A 274 -31.41 -13.67 -5.05
CA ASP A 274 -31.92 -13.93 -6.39
C ASP A 274 -30.79 -13.89 -7.44
N CYS A 275 -29.87 -12.92 -7.33
CA CYS A 275 -28.72 -12.80 -8.22
C CYS A 275 -27.76 -13.99 -8.09
N LEU A 276 -27.46 -14.41 -6.85
CA LEU A 276 -26.57 -15.55 -6.59
C LEU A 276 -27.16 -16.86 -7.10
N GLU A 277 -28.47 -17.08 -6.92
CA GLU A 277 -29.19 -18.25 -7.42
C GLU A 277 -29.30 -18.28 -8.95
N GLU A 278 -29.46 -17.11 -9.60
CA GLU A 278 -29.52 -17.04 -11.06
C GLU A 278 -28.17 -17.34 -11.70
N ARG A 279 -27.06 -16.96 -11.04
CA ARG A 279 -25.72 -17.00 -11.62
C ARG A 279 -24.84 -18.15 -11.16
N SER A 280 -25.26 -18.92 -10.16
CA SER A 280 -24.46 -20.01 -9.62
C SER A 280 -25.33 -21.19 -9.17
N THR A 281 -24.73 -22.37 -9.09
CA THR A 281 -25.40 -23.52 -8.48
C THR A 281 -25.23 -23.48 -6.95
N PRO A 282 -26.16 -24.07 -6.19
CA PRO A 282 -26.02 -24.18 -4.74
C PRO A 282 -24.71 -24.84 -4.30
N GLU A 283 -24.24 -25.85 -5.04
CA GLU A 283 -22.95 -26.50 -4.77
C GLU A 283 -21.76 -25.55 -4.99
N ALA A 284 -21.76 -24.78 -6.07
CA ALA A 284 -20.68 -23.86 -6.38
C ALA A 284 -20.65 -22.65 -5.42
N LEU A 285 -21.81 -22.19 -4.95
CA LEU A 285 -21.90 -21.20 -3.86
C LEU A 285 -21.42 -21.78 -2.53
N ALA A 286 -21.81 -23.01 -2.20
CA ALA A 286 -21.39 -23.67 -0.97
C ALA A 286 -19.86 -23.87 -0.95
N GLU A 287 -19.26 -24.29 -2.06
CA GLU A 287 -17.80 -24.39 -2.20
C GLU A 287 -17.11 -23.01 -2.09
N PHE A 288 -17.68 -21.97 -2.69
CA PHE A 288 -17.17 -20.60 -2.60
C PHE A 288 -17.22 -20.04 -1.17
N PHE A 289 -18.37 -20.10 -0.50
CA PHE A 289 -18.52 -19.60 0.86
C PHE A 289 -17.73 -20.42 1.89
N ALA A 290 -17.54 -21.72 1.63
CA ALA A 290 -16.67 -22.57 2.43
C ALA A 290 -15.17 -22.30 2.21
N GLY A 291 -14.82 -21.36 1.32
CA GLY A 291 -13.43 -21.07 0.95
C GLY A 291 -12.75 -22.22 0.20
N LEU A 292 -13.51 -23.19 -0.30
CA LEU A 292 -13.00 -24.37 -1.00
C LEU A 292 -12.67 -24.07 -2.46
N THR A 293 -13.22 -22.99 -3.03
CA THR A 293 -12.90 -22.50 -4.36
C THR A 293 -12.48 -21.05 -4.31
N LEU A 294 -11.25 -20.77 -4.75
CA LEU A 294 -10.68 -19.42 -4.84
C LEU A 294 -11.21 -18.62 -6.03
N GLU A 295 -11.68 -19.29 -7.08
CA GLU A 295 -12.33 -18.66 -8.21
C GLU A 295 -13.85 -18.62 -7.97
N PRO A 296 -14.45 -17.44 -7.77
CA PRO A 296 -15.89 -17.33 -7.66
C PRO A 296 -16.55 -17.79 -8.96
N PRO A 297 -17.70 -18.48 -8.88
CA PRO A 297 -18.48 -18.83 -10.07
C PRO A 297 -18.76 -17.59 -10.92
N GLU A 298 -18.72 -17.73 -12.25
CA GLU A 298 -18.92 -16.61 -13.17
C GLU A 298 -20.21 -15.83 -12.82
N GLY A 299 -20.05 -14.57 -12.43
CA GLY A 299 -21.16 -13.68 -12.09
C GLY A 299 -21.45 -13.52 -10.59
N VAL A 300 -20.88 -14.35 -9.71
CA VAL A 300 -21.01 -14.20 -8.24
C VAL A 300 -20.37 -12.91 -7.74
N ILE A 301 -19.16 -12.55 -8.23
CA ILE A 301 -18.54 -11.25 -7.93
C ILE A 301 -19.46 -10.10 -8.33
N GLY A 302 -20.12 -10.20 -9.50
CA GLY A 302 -21.04 -9.16 -9.96
C GLY A 302 -22.19 -8.93 -8.99
N CYS A 303 -22.78 -10.01 -8.48
CA CYS A 303 -23.83 -9.94 -7.47
C CYS A 303 -23.33 -9.33 -6.15
N LEU A 304 -22.15 -9.74 -5.67
CA LEU A 304 -21.55 -9.20 -4.45
C LEU A 304 -21.18 -7.71 -4.60
N PHE A 305 -20.70 -7.29 -5.77
CA PHE A 305 -20.37 -5.88 -6.00
C PHE A 305 -21.62 -5.00 -6.11
N GLU A 306 -22.66 -5.49 -6.80
CA GLU A 306 -23.91 -4.75 -7.00
C GLU A 306 -24.76 -4.68 -5.72
N TYR A 307 -24.78 -5.75 -4.92
CA TYR A 307 -25.70 -5.90 -3.77
C TYR A 307 -25.00 -6.10 -2.41
N GLY A 308 -23.66 -6.15 -2.36
CA GLY A 308 -22.92 -6.43 -1.11
C GLY A 308 -23.14 -5.40 -0.01
N HIS A 309 -23.41 -4.14 -0.37
CA HIS A 309 -23.77 -3.09 0.60
C HIS A 309 -25.05 -3.42 1.40
N LEU A 310 -25.98 -4.17 0.80
CA LEU A 310 -27.22 -4.62 1.48
C LEU A 310 -26.91 -5.68 2.54
N LEU A 311 -25.89 -6.50 2.30
CA LEU A 311 -25.43 -7.48 3.28
C LEU A 311 -24.76 -6.79 4.47
N ASP A 312 -23.94 -5.77 4.21
CA ASP A 312 -23.25 -4.99 5.25
C ASP A 312 -24.23 -4.20 6.14
N GLU A 313 -25.25 -3.58 5.53
CA GLU A 313 -26.31 -2.87 6.25
C GLU A 313 -27.16 -3.84 7.10
N ALA A 314 -27.48 -5.02 6.57
CA ALA A 314 -28.20 -6.06 7.29
C ALA A 314 -27.41 -6.61 8.48
N LEU A 315 -26.13 -6.92 8.29
CA LEU A 315 -25.25 -7.39 9.37
C LEU A 315 -25.10 -6.34 10.47
N SER A 316 -24.89 -5.08 10.08
CA SER A 316 -24.81 -3.94 11.02
C SER A 316 -26.11 -3.73 11.82
N SER A 317 -27.27 -3.94 11.19
CA SER A 317 -28.57 -3.81 11.85
C SER A 317 -28.89 -4.94 12.83
N SER A 318 -28.29 -6.12 12.60
CA SER A 318 -28.56 -7.33 13.39
C SER A 318 -27.91 -7.35 14.77
N GLY A 319 -26.91 -6.47 15.01
CA GLY A 319 -26.27 -6.28 16.32
C GLY A 319 -25.62 -7.53 16.91
N GLY A 320 -25.28 -8.50 16.06
CA GLY A 320 -24.63 -9.77 16.41
C GLY A 320 -23.12 -9.69 16.34
#